data_AF-A0A2K5ED74-F1
#
_entry.id   AF-A0A2K5ED74-F1
#
_cell.length_a   1.000
_cell.length_b   1.000
_cell.length_c   1.000
_cell.angle_alpha   90.00
_cell.angle_beta   90.00
_cell.angle_gamma   90.00
#
_symmetry.space_group_name_H-M   'P 1'
#
loop_
_entity.id
_entity.type
_entity.pdbx_description
1 polymer ?
#
loop_
_entity_poly.entity_id
_entity_poly.type
_entity_poly.pdbx_seq_one_letter_code
_entity_poly.pdbx_strand_id
1 'polypeptide(L)'
;MVEVQVLVPDGRGHLLGCLAAIVAKQVLLGRKVVVVRCEGINISGNFYRNKLKYLAFVHKRMNTNPLRGPYHLRAPSRMLPHKTKRGQAALDCLEVFDGLPPPYDKKKRTVVPVALKVVRLKPTRKFASAVRVPQATWDIGSSEQGKGLVTAC
;
A
#
# COMPACT_ATOMS: atom_id res chain seq x y z
N MET A 1 22.07 9.65 -22.74
CA MET A 1 20.68 9.99 -22.36
C MET A 1 20.07 8.72 -21.80
N VAL A 2 20.04 8.54 -20.47
CA VAL A 2 19.47 7.32 -19.88
C VAL A 2 17.95 7.49 -19.90
N GLU A 3 17.23 6.71 -20.70
CA GLU A 3 15.76 6.69 -20.64
C GLU A 3 15.34 6.43 -19.19
N VAL A 4 14.66 7.41 -18.57
CA VAL A 4 14.08 7.23 -17.24
C VAL A 4 12.83 6.38 -17.41
N GLN A 5 13.04 5.08 -17.62
CA GLN A 5 11.97 4.12 -17.82
C GLN A 5 11.17 4.00 -16.51
N VAL A 6 9.89 4.33 -16.55
CA VAL A 6 8.99 4.24 -15.40
C VAL A 6 8.78 2.77 -15.08
N LEU A 7 9.14 2.37 -13.86
CA LEU A 7 8.92 1.01 -13.38
C LEU A 7 7.45 0.89 -12.94
N VAL A 8 6.69 0.03 -13.62
CA VAL A 8 5.28 -0.22 -13.30
C VAL A 8 5.14 -1.62 -12.70
N PRO A 9 5.36 -1.80 -11.38
CA PRO A 9 5.13 -3.08 -10.73
C PRO A 9 3.62 -3.34 -10.57
N ASP A 10 3.24 -4.59 -10.83
CA ASP A 10 1.89 -5.06 -10.59
C ASP A 10 1.73 -5.54 -9.15
N GLY A 11 0.75 -5.02 -8.41
CA GLY A 11 0.48 -5.39 -7.01
C GLY A 11 -0.19 -6.75 -6.84
N ARG A 12 -0.80 -7.30 -7.90
CA ARG A 12 -1.57 -8.56 -7.80
C ARG A 12 -0.67 -9.73 -7.37
N GLY A 13 -1.08 -10.44 -6.32
CA GLY A 13 -0.39 -11.66 -5.88
C GLY A 13 0.91 -11.40 -5.11
N HIS A 14 1.25 -10.14 -4.82
CA HIS A 14 2.44 -9.78 -4.07
C HIS A 14 2.16 -9.66 -2.57
N LEU A 15 3.20 -9.81 -1.75
CA LEU A 15 3.15 -9.57 -0.31
C LEU A 15 3.49 -8.09 0.00
N LEU A 16 2.59 -7.41 0.71
CA LEU A 16 2.65 -5.96 0.99
C LEU A 16 4.04 -5.50 1.46
N GLY A 17 4.57 -6.11 2.51
CA GLY A 17 5.87 -5.69 3.07
C GLY A 17 7.05 -5.97 2.15
N CYS A 18 7.01 -7.07 1.39
CA CYS A 18 8.10 -7.47 0.51
C CYS A 18 8.17 -6.57 -0.74
N LEU A 19 7.00 -6.30 -1.34
CA LEU A 19 6.89 -5.38 -2.47
C LEU A 19 7.34 -3.99 -2.06
N ALA A 20 6.85 -3.50 -0.93
CA ALA A 20 7.08 -2.13 -0.51
C ALA A 20 8.54 -1.85 -0.12
N ALA A 21 9.27 -2.83 0.43
CA ALA A 21 10.70 -2.69 0.68
C ALA A 21 11.51 -2.52 -0.62
N ILE A 22 11.17 -3.29 -1.66
CA ILE A 22 11.83 -3.21 -2.97
C ILE A 22 11.51 -1.87 -3.63
N VAL A 23 10.22 -1.49 -3.64
CA VAL A 23 9.78 -0.19 -4.17
C VAL A 23 10.48 0.96 -3.45
N ALA A 24 10.52 0.95 -2.12
CA ALA A 24 11.20 1.99 -1.35
C ALA A 24 12.67 2.15 -1.74
N LYS A 25 13.39 1.03 -1.97
CA LYS A 25 14.78 1.08 -2.41
C LYS A 25 14.94 1.67 -3.81
N GLN A 26 14.06 1.28 -4.76
CA GLN A 26 14.11 1.80 -6.14
C GLN A 26 13.84 3.31 -6.19
N VAL A 27 12.87 3.76 -5.39
CA VAL A 27 12.51 5.18 -5.30
C VAL A 27 13.66 5.99 -4.67
N LEU A 28 14.34 5.47 -3.63
CA LEU A 28 15.51 6.14 -3.04
C LEU A 28 16.74 6.18 -3.94
N LEU A 29 16.80 5.32 -4.97
CA LEU A 29 17.79 5.36 -6.04
C LEU A 29 17.43 6.36 -7.15
N GLY A 30 16.26 7.02 -7.07
CA GLY A 30 15.82 8.04 -8.01
C GLY A 30 15.02 7.50 -9.20
N ARG A 31 14.52 6.26 -9.14
CA ARG A 31 13.64 5.73 -10.20
C ARG A 31 12.19 6.12 -9.93
N LYS A 32 11.47 6.55 -10.97
CA LYS A 32 10.02 6.76 -10.91
C LYS A 32 9.30 5.41 -10.90
N VAL A 33 8.50 5.15 -9.87
CA VAL A 33 7.81 3.87 -9.67
C VAL A 33 6.31 4.10 -9.54
N VAL A 34 5.53 3.33 -10.28
CA VAL A 34 4.07 3.40 -10.28
C VAL A 34 3.47 2.04 -9.97
N VAL A 35 2.99 1.86 -8.75
CA VAL A 35 2.37 0.60 -8.32
C VAL A 35 0.91 0.59 -8.76
N VAL A 36 0.53 -0.40 -9.56
CA VAL A 36 -0.85 -0.60 -10.03
C VAL A 36 -1.48 -1.82 -9.39
N ARG A 37 -2.82 -1.88 -9.35
CA ARG A 37 -3.60 -2.98 -8.76
C ARG A 37 -3.29 -3.25 -7.28
N CYS A 38 -3.29 -2.20 -6.46
CA CYS A 38 -3.01 -2.32 -5.04
C CYS A 38 -4.08 -3.13 -4.28
N GLU A 39 -5.28 -3.27 -4.84
CA GLU A 39 -6.34 -4.17 -4.36
C GLU A 39 -5.95 -5.65 -4.37
N GLY A 40 -5.04 -6.03 -5.27
CA GLY A 40 -4.55 -7.40 -5.41
C GLY A 40 -3.39 -7.77 -4.46
N ILE A 41 -2.96 -6.83 -3.60
CA ILE A 41 -1.87 -7.05 -2.65
C ILE A 41 -2.36 -7.93 -1.50
N ASN A 42 -1.50 -8.88 -1.11
CA ASN A 42 -1.75 -9.81 -0.03
C ASN A 42 -0.91 -9.49 1.21
N ILE A 43 -1.48 -9.81 2.36
CA ILE A 43 -0.82 -9.78 3.66
C ILE A 43 -0.78 -11.22 4.16
N SER A 44 0.39 -11.65 4.62
CA SER A 44 0.54 -12.96 5.25
C SER A 44 -0.29 -13.07 6.52
N GLY A 45 -0.78 -14.28 6.83
CA GLY A 45 -1.53 -14.55 8.04
C GLY A 45 -3.05 -14.45 7.85
N ASN A 46 -3.78 -14.96 8.83
CA ASN A 46 -5.23 -15.02 8.78
C ASN A 46 -5.85 -13.61 8.81
N PHE A 47 -6.97 -13.46 8.10
CA PHE A 47 -7.74 -12.21 8.02
C PHE A 47 -8.06 -11.61 9.40
N TYR A 48 -8.55 -12.42 10.33
CA TYR A 48 -8.94 -11.97 11.67
C TYR A 48 -7.76 -11.36 12.46
N ARG A 49 -6.58 -11.99 12.37
CA ARG A 49 -5.38 -11.47 13.05
C ARG A 49 -4.93 -10.13 12.46
N ASN A 50 -4.97 -10.00 11.13
CA ASN A 50 -4.62 -8.76 10.46
C ASN A 50 -5.66 -7.65 10.73
N LYS A 51 -6.95 -8.01 10.85
CA LYS A 51 -8.01 -7.10 11.30
C LYS A 51 -7.72 -6.54 12.68
N LEU A 52 -7.42 -7.40 13.67
CA LEU A 52 -7.09 -6.95 15.03
C LEU A 52 -5.86 -6.03 15.07
N LYS A 53 -4.83 -6.34 14.28
CA LYS A 53 -3.64 -5.46 14.15
C LYS A 53 -4.00 -4.09 13.59
N TYR A 54 -4.86 -4.04 12.57
CA TYR A 54 -5.32 -2.78 11.98
C TYR A 54 -6.20 -1.99 12.96
N LEU A 55 -7.12 -2.66 13.66
CA LEU A 55 -7.91 -2.04 14.72
C LEU A 55 -7.01 -1.45 15.79
N ALA A 56 -6.02 -2.19 16.30
CA ALA A 56 -5.07 -1.67 17.27
C ALA A 56 -4.28 -0.44 16.77
N PHE A 57 -4.10 -0.29 15.45
CA PHE A 57 -3.54 0.92 14.86
C PHE A 57 -4.55 2.09 14.86
N VAL A 58 -5.80 1.85 14.45
CA VAL A 58 -6.86 2.88 14.38
C VAL A 58 -7.30 3.39 15.76
N HIS A 59 -7.16 2.57 16.81
CA HIS A 59 -7.45 2.98 18.18
C HIS A 59 -6.40 3.94 18.76
N LYS A 60 -5.22 4.09 18.13
CA LYS A 60 -4.17 5.01 18.61
C LYS A 60 -4.49 6.45 18.24
N ARG A 61 -5.18 7.16 19.14
CA ARG A 61 -5.48 8.59 19.01
C ARG A 61 -4.92 9.38 20.18
N MET A 62 -4.68 10.67 19.95
CA MET A 62 -4.34 11.60 21.03
C MET A 62 -5.59 11.88 21.86
N ASN A 63 -5.53 11.70 23.18
CA ASN A 63 -6.68 11.88 24.07
C ASN A 63 -7.13 13.35 24.18
N THR A 64 -6.18 14.29 24.17
CA THR A 64 -6.46 15.73 24.33
C THR A 64 -7.07 16.36 23.07
N ASN A 65 -6.43 16.19 21.91
CA ASN A 65 -6.96 16.64 20.63
C ASN A 65 -6.67 15.60 19.53
N PRO A 66 -7.69 14.82 19.12
CA PRO A 66 -7.55 13.81 18.08
C PRO A 66 -7.04 14.36 16.73
N LEU A 67 -7.31 15.63 16.41
CA LEU A 67 -6.89 16.25 15.14
C LEU A 67 -5.37 16.47 15.04
N ARG A 68 -4.68 16.62 16.18
CA ARG A 68 -3.21 16.73 16.23
C ARG A 68 -2.52 15.36 16.37
N GLY A 69 -3.29 14.30 16.55
CA GLY A 69 -2.80 12.95 16.75
C GLY A 69 -2.32 12.28 15.45
N PRO A 70 -1.98 10.99 15.51
CA PRO A 70 -1.58 10.22 14.34
C PRO A 70 -2.73 10.11 13.33
N TYR A 71 -2.51 10.53 12.09
CA TYR A 71 -3.46 10.27 11.00
C TYR A 71 -3.40 8.82 10.55
N HIS A 72 -4.56 8.16 10.52
CA HIS A 72 -4.73 6.79 10.02
C HIS A 72 -4.98 6.79 8.51
N LEU A 73 -3.92 7.01 7.74
CA LEU A 73 -3.99 6.92 6.29
C LEU A 73 -4.24 5.48 5.84
N ARG A 74 -5.09 5.31 4.83
CA ARG A 74 -5.31 4.01 4.17
C ARG A 74 -4.18 3.68 3.18
N ALA A 75 -3.51 4.69 2.65
CA ALA A 75 -2.44 4.58 1.66
C ALA A 75 -1.06 4.24 2.29
N PRO A 76 -0.16 3.56 1.56
CA PRO A 76 1.12 3.04 2.07
C PRO A 76 2.26 4.07 2.21
N SER A 77 1.98 5.38 2.19
CA SER A 77 2.97 6.47 2.06
C SER A 77 4.05 6.55 3.16
N ARG A 78 3.96 5.76 4.24
CA ARG A 78 4.82 5.91 5.44
C ARG A 78 6.10 5.05 5.44
N MET A 79 6.45 4.38 4.33
CA MET A 79 7.63 3.51 4.29
C MET A 79 8.95 4.21 3.96
N LEU A 80 8.91 5.51 3.61
CA LEU A 80 10.08 6.31 3.27
C LEU A 80 10.42 7.34 4.37
N PRO A 81 11.69 7.80 4.45
CA PRO A 81 12.13 8.83 5.39
C PRO A 81 11.58 10.23 5.04
N HIS A 82 10.27 10.40 5.21
CA HIS A 82 9.46 11.57 4.81
C HIS A 82 9.85 12.90 5.46
N LYS A 83 10.65 12.90 6.54
CA LYS A 83 11.13 14.12 7.21
C LYS A 83 12.29 14.79 6.47
N THR A 84 13.01 14.04 5.63
CA THR A 84 14.18 14.55 4.92
C THR A 84 13.79 15.06 3.53
N LYS A 85 14.48 16.08 3.01
CA LYS A 85 14.24 16.58 1.64
C LYS A 85 14.38 15.48 0.59
N ARG A 86 15.37 14.59 0.76
CA ARG A 86 15.57 13.41 -0.09
C ARG A 86 14.38 12.46 -0.04
N GLY A 87 13.80 12.23 1.14
CA GLY A 87 12.64 11.37 1.30
C GLY A 87 11.36 11.98 0.76
N GLN A 88 11.22 13.30 0.78
CA GLN A 88 10.12 14.00 0.11
C GLN A 88 10.21 13.84 -1.41
N ALA A 89 11.38 14.11 -2.00
CA ALA A 89 11.61 13.88 -3.43
C ALA A 89 11.38 12.41 -3.84
N ALA A 90 11.70 11.47 -2.95
CA ALA A 90 11.38 10.06 -3.15
C ALA A 90 9.86 9.82 -3.17
N LEU A 91 9.08 10.41 -2.25
CA LEU A 91 7.62 10.28 -2.26
C LEU A 91 7.00 10.83 -3.55
N ASP A 92 7.53 11.94 -4.07
CA ASP A 92 7.08 12.54 -5.34
C ASP A 92 7.32 11.60 -6.55
N CYS A 93 8.28 10.69 -6.44
CA CYS A 93 8.59 9.68 -7.47
C CYS A 93 7.72 8.42 -7.37
N LEU A 94 6.91 8.26 -6.32
CA LEU A 94 6.08 7.08 -6.07
C LEU A 94 4.60 7.40 -6.27
N GLU A 95 3.99 6.76 -7.27
CA GLU A 95 2.54 6.80 -7.48
C GLU A 95 1.94 5.42 -7.17
N VAL A 96 0.78 5.39 -6.52
CA VAL A 96 0.11 4.16 -6.09
C VAL A 96 -1.36 4.24 -6.47
N PHE A 97 -1.84 3.24 -7.22
CA PHE A 97 -3.21 3.21 -7.72
C PHE A 97 -3.92 1.90 -7.34
N ASP A 98 -5.18 2.03 -6.93
CA ASP A 98 -6.13 0.93 -6.93
C ASP A 98 -6.69 0.78 -8.36
N GLY A 99 -6.63 -0.43 -8.91
CA GLY A 99 -6.94 -0.73 -10.30
C GLY A 99 -5.85 -0.33 -11.29
N LEU A 100 -6.25 -0.14 -12.54
CA LEU A 100 -5.39 0.18 -13.68
C LEU A 100 -5.90 1.45 -14.37
N PRO A 101 -5.39 2.64 -13.98
CA PRO A 101 -5.77 3.87 -14.65
C PRO A 101 -5.10 3.98 -16.04
N PRO A 102 -5.79 4.58 -17.05
CA PRO A 102 -5.13 5.06 -18.26
C PRO A 102 -4.12 6.15 -17.84
N PRO A 103 -2.84 6.15 -18.25
CA PRO A 103 -2.17 5.52 -19.39
C PRO A 103 -1.37 4.23 -19.08
N TYR A 104 -1.47 3.69 -17.86
CA TYR A 104 -0.66 2.54 -17.42
C TYR A 104 -1.19 1.19 -17.88
N ASP A 105 -2.44 1.15 -18.36
CA ASP A 105 -3.07 -0.07 -18.87
C ASP A 105 -2.36 -0.65 -20.11
N LYS A 106 -1.90 0.22 -21.01
CA LYS A 106 -1.16 -0.16 -22.22
C LYS A 106 0.34 -0.40 -22.00
N LYS A 107 0.85 -0.04 -20.81
CA LYS A 107 2.28 -0.18 -20.48
C LYS A 107 2.60 -1.59 -19.99
N LYS A 108 3.81 -2.06 -20.27
CA LYS A 108 4.28 -3.35 -19.77
C LYS A 108 4.39 -3.31 -18.25
N ARG A 109 3.66 -4.22 -17.60
CA ARG A 109 3.67 -4.41 -16.15
C ARG A 109 4.79 -5.37 -15.76
N THR A 110 5.44 -5.08 -14.64
CA THR A 110 6.58 -5.86 -14.17
C THR A 110 6.23 -6.74 -12.97
N VAL A 111 6.67 -7.99 -13.10
CA VAL A 111 6.81 -9.04 -12.09
C VAL A 111 7.81 -8.73 -10.97
N VAL A 112 7.50 -8.64 -9.67
CA VAL A 112 8.57 -8.72 -8.65
C VAL A 112 8.60 -10.13 -8.03
N PRO A 113 9.40 -11.07 -8.57
CA PRO A 113 9.32 -12.49 -8.21
C PRO A 113 9.62 -12.73 -6.73
N VAL A 114 10.56 -11.97 -6.16
CA VAL A 114 10.94 -12.05 -4.75
C VAL A 114 9.78 -11.68 -3.83
N ALA A 115 8.82 -10.87 -4.26
CA ALA A 115 7.69 -10.42 -3.46
C ALA A 115 6.40 -11.22 -3.73
N LEU A 116 6.41 -12.20 -4.65
CA LEU A 116 5.23 -13.02 -4.93
C LEU A 116 4.86 -13.92 -3.76
N LYS A 117 3.55 -13.95 -3.45
CA LYS A 117 2.97 -14.83 -2.44
C LYS A 117 3.30 -16.30 -2.71
N VAL A 118 3.18 -16.73 -3.96
CA VAL A 118 3.39 -18.14 -4.37
C VAL A 118 4.82 -18.60 -4.08
N VAL A 119 5.79 -17.70 -4.22
CA VAL A 119 7.20 -18.00 -3.98
C VAL A 119 7.51 -17.98 -2.48
N ARG A 120 6.98 -17.00 -1.74
CA ARG A 120 7.35 -16.80 -0.32
C ARG A 120 6.52 -17.57 0.70
N LEU A 121 5.24 -17.82 0.41
CA LEU A 121 4.31 -18.41 1.36
C LEU A 121 4.10 -19.89 1.02
N LYS A 122 4.18 -20.76 2.04
CA LYS A 122 3.77 -22.16 1.88
C LYS A 122 2.30 -22.23 1.44
N PRO A 123 1.91 -23.11 0.49
CA PRO A 123 0.54 -23.18 -0.04
C PRO A 123 -0.56 -23.34 1.02
N THR A 124 -0.26 -24.01 2.14
CA THR A 124 -1.21 -24.26 3.23
C THR A 124 -1.45 -23.07 4.16
N ARG A 125 -0.67 -21.98 4.02
CA ARG A 125 -0.77 -20.82 4.92
C ARG A 125 -1.84 -19.85 4.44
N LYS A 126 -2.74 -19.47 5.35
CA LYS A 126 -3.76 -18.44 5.13
C LYS A 126 -3.12 -17.07 4.87
N PHE A 127 -3.74 -16.30 3.99
CA PHE A 127 -3.39 -14.92 3.68
C PHE A 127 -4.67 -14.08 3.65
N ALA A 128 -4.51 -12.76 3.67
CA ALA A 128 -5.60 -11.80 3.61
C ALA A 128 -5.32 -10.76 2.52
N SER A 129 -6.36 -10.29 1.84
CA SER A 129 -6.24 -9.16 0.91
C SER A 129 -6.06 -7.86 1.68
N ALA A 130 -5.14 -7.01 1.24
CA ALA A 130 -4.81 -5.75 1.91
C ALA A 130 -6.00 -4.77 1.97
N VAL A 131 -6.86 -4.75 0.95
CA VAL A 131 -8.06 -3.88 0.90
C VAL A 131 -9.18 -4.36 1.81
N ARG A 132 -9.37 -5.67 1.93
CA ARG A 132 -10.46 -6.25 2.73
C ARG A 132 -10.28 -5.96 4.23
N VAL A 133 -9.03 -5.87 4.70
CA VAL A 133 -8.72 -5.70 6.13
C VAL A 133 -9.23 -4.35 6.65
N PRO A 134 -8.89 -3.19 6.04
CA PRO A 134 -9.50 -1.90 6.41
C PRO A 134 -11.00 -1.88 6.19
N GLN A 135 -11.51 -2.33 5.03
CA GLN A 135 -12.94 -2.22 4.70
C GLN A 135 -13.83 -2.86 5.78
N ALA A 136 -13.54 -4.10 6.16
CA ALA A 136 -14.30 -4.81 7.18
C ALA A 136 -14.15 -4.27 8.61
N THR A 137 -13.21 -3.34 8.86
CA THR A 137 -13.13 -2.62 10.15
C THR A 137 -14.04 -1.40 10.18
N TRP A 138 -14.33 -0.80 9.03
CA TRP A 138 -15.19 0.38 8.93
C TRP A 138 -16.67 0.03 8.81
N ASP A 139 -17.01 -1.13 8.25
CA ASP A 139 -18.41 -1.61 8.22
C ASP A 139 -19.02 -1.79 9.62
N ILE A 140 -18.19 -1.91 10.67
CA ILE A 140 -18.64 -1.94 12.08
C ILE A 140 -19.01 -0.54 12.60
N GLY A 141 -18.49 0.53 12.00
CA GLY A 141 -18.77 1.93 12.36
C GLY A 141 -19.65 2.71 11.36
N SER A 142 -20.06 2.08 10.25
CA SER A 142 -20.85 2.73 9.19
C SER A 142 -22.38 2.71 9.43
N SER A 143 -22.83 2.58 10.68
CA SER A 143 -24.16 3.08 11.06
C SER A 143 -24.17 4.60 11.32
N GLU A 144 -23.00 5.27 11.42
CA GLU A 144 -23.00 6.69 11.83
C GLU A 144 -22.43 7.72 10.87
N GLN A 145 -21.53 7.46 9.91
CA GLN A 145 -21.04 8.54 9.04
C GLN A 145 -20.77 8.13 7.59
N GLY A 146 -21.65 8.62 6.71
CA GLY A 146 -21.31 9.35 5.50
C GLY A 146 -20.41 8.66 4.47
N LYS A 147 -21.04 8.16 3.40
CA LYS A 147 -20.40 7.84 2.12
C LYS A 147 -19.54 9.02 1.65
N GLY A 148 -18.28 8.75 1.33
CA GLY A 148 -17.44 9.68 0.58
C GLY A 148 -15.99 9.65 1.01
N LEU A 149 -15.19 8.80 0.40
CA LEU A 149 -13.78 9.11 0.16
C LEU A 149 -13.35 8.38 -1.10
N VAL A 150 -13.42 9.18 -2.16
CA VAL A 150 -12.92 8.95 -3.49
C VAL A 150 -11.42 8.68 -3.41
N THR A 151 -10.99 7.68 -4.16
CA THR A 151 -9.61 7.34 -4.49
C THR A 151 -8.90 8.55 -5.12
N ALA A 152 -7.94 9.18 -4.44
CA ALA A 152 -6.83 9.93 -5.05
C ALA A 152 -5.86 10.45 -3.97
N CYS A 153 -4.56 10.24 -4.22
CA CYS A 153 -3.35 10.85 -3.65
C CYS A 153 -3.34 11.37 -2.20
#